data_AF-A0A7S2JKW4-F1
#
_entry.id   AF-A0A7S2JKW4-F1
#
_cell.length_a   1.000
_cell.length_b   1.000
_cell.length_c   1.000
_cell.angle_alpha   90.00
_cell.angle_beta   90.00
_cell.angle_gamma   90.00
#
_symmetry.space_group_name_H-M   'P 1'
#
loop_
_entity.id
_entity.type
_entity.pdbx_description
1 polymer ?
#
loop_
_entity_poly.entity_id
_entity_poly.type
_entity_poly.pdbx_seq_one_letter_code
_entity_poly.pdbx_strand_id
1 'polypeptide(L)'
;WDRPTGLTQTTPMVGPPNTLSDVIFSQRSDTEYILVKGLPSNAAHQHQRSITHRCRCLFKCSLAATPVVLATPSGLLPFSLTLVYPDLVLATDPAVGLDLFTVRRTRPTGDLVTSVVTVPLAGQQATCWSVYSKPTGYVYVSDPNNGTISEIDVTPARWDGQPTASIVAVSPIGNAAFDIVNTNQRFTPSATAPFADLLFAVLLCVRSIGVLALGSGAPTLFDVLTLPSESGFSIGSQGIAFMPA
;
A
#
# COMPACT_ATOMS: atom_id res chain seq x y z
N TRP A 1 -16.93 2.59 -2.54
CA TRP A 1 -17.45 3.65 -3.42
C TRP A 1 -16.39 3.90 -4.49
N ASP A 2 -16.37 3.08 -5.55
CA ASP A 2 -15.55 3.37 -6.73
C ASP A 2 -16.45 4.05 -7.75
N ARG A 3 -16.30 5.37 -7.89
CA ARG A 3 -16.90 6.10 -8.99
C ARG A 3 -15.99 5.90 -10.20
N PRO A 4 -16.48 5.39 -11.34
CA PRO A 4 -15.70 5.36 -12.57
C PRO A 4 -15.32 6.80 -12.92
N THR A 5 -14.05 7.14 -12.79
CA THR A 5 -13.54 8.49 -13.00
C THR A 5 -13.37 8.83 -14.48
N GLY A 6 -13.70 7.89 -15.39
CA GLY A 6 -13.39 8.01 -16.81
C GLY A 6 -11.88 7.97 -17.11
N LEU A 7 -11.06 7.67 -16.09
CA LEU A 7 -9.62 7.49 -16.25
C LEU A 7 -9.35 6.06 -16.69
N THR A 8 -8.47 5.90 -17.69
CA THR A 8 -7.93 4.60 -18.08
C THR A 8 -6.97 4.13 -16.98
N GLN A 9 -7.49 3.55 -15.90
CA GLN A 9 -6.69 2.91 -14.88
C GLN A 9 -6.25 1.52 -15.37
N THR A 10 -4.97 1.25 -15.20
CA THR A 10 -4.41 -0.08 -15.39
C THR A 10 -4.17 -0.71 -14.02
N THR A 11 -4.19 -2.04 -13.96
CA THR A 11 -3.71 -2.81 -12.81
C THR A 11 -2.59 -3.72 -13.35
N PRO A 12 -1.29 -3.43 -13.06
CA PRO A 12 -0.77 -2.39 -12.16
C PRO A 12 -1.09 -1.02 -12.65
N MET A 13 -0.98 0.01 -11.80
CA MET A 13 -0.82 1.36 -12.33
C MET A 13 0.48 1.44 -13.13
N VAL A 14 0.37 1.17 -14.43
CA VAL A 14 1.45 1.24 -15.40
C VAL A 14 1.47 2.66 -15.95
N GLY A 15 2.61 3.33 -15.79
CA GLY A 15 2.83 4.67 -16.30
C GLY A 15 4.32 4.96 -16.39
N PRO A 16 4.75 5.79 -17.36
CA PRO A 16 6.15 6.16 -17.47
C PRO A 16 6.62 6.92 -16.22
N PRO A 17 7.95 7.00 -16.00
CA PRO A 17 8.55 7.97 -15.07
C PRO A 17 7.88 9.36 -15.11
N ASN A 18 7.85 10.07 -13.98
CA ASN A 18 7.21 11.39 -13.84
C ASN A 18 5.69 11.41 -14.08
N THR A 19 5.01 10.30 -13.78
CA THR A 19 3.53 10.22 -13.76
C THR A 19 3.01 9.83 -12.38
N LEU A 20 1.73 10.10 -12.16
CA LEU A 20 1.04 9.72 -10.92
C LEU A 20 1.02 8.19 -10.77
N SER A 21 1.33 7.74 -9.56
CA SER A 21 1.29 6.32 -9.18
C SER A 21 0.12 5.99 -8.30
N ASP A 22 -0.18 6.81 -7.28
CA ASP A 22 -1.27 6.51 -6.35
C ASP A 22 -1.72 7.78 -5.64
N VAL A 23 -2.96 7.77 -5.14
CA VAL A 23 -3.53 8.83 -4.32
C VAL A 23 -4.30 8.22 -3.16
N ILE A 24 -3.94 8.60 -1.94
CA ILE A 24 -4.70 8.23 -0.74
C ILE A 24 -5.02 9.46 0.09
N PHE A 25 -6.04 9.34 0.93
CA PHE A 25 -6.41 10.37 1.89
C PHE A 25 -6.05 9.91 3.31
N SER A 26 -5.68 10.85 4.18
CA SER A 26 -5.54 10.60 5.60
C SER A 26 -6.84 10.07 6.19
N GLN A 27 -6.76 9.42 7.35
CA GLN A 27 -7.95 8.89 8.03
C GLN A 27 -9.01 9.96 8.33
N ARG A 28 -8.58 11.22 8.49
CA ARG A 28 -9.48 12.37 8.72
C ARG A 28 -9.91 13.07 7.43
N SER A 29 -9.45 12.59 6.28
CA SER A 29 -9.66 13.20 4.96
C SER A 29 -9.26 14.67 4.90
N ASP A 30 -8.33 15.08 5.77
CA ASP A 30 -7.80 16.44 5.84
C ASP A 30 -6.49 16.58 5.08
N THR A 31 -5.90 15.45 4.66
CA THR A 31 -4.62 15.39 3.96
C THR A 31 -4.75 14.41 2.80
N GLU A 32 -4.26 14.79 1.63
CA GLU A 32 -4.19 13.98 0.43
C GLU A 32 -2.71 13.74 0.14
N TYR A 33 -2.34 12.47 -0.02
CA TYR A 33 -1.00 12.03 -0.38
C TYR A 33 -1.04 11.56 -1.82
N ILE A 34 -0.22 12.19 -2.65
CA ILE A 34 -0.08 11.86 -4.06
C ILE A 34 1.33 11.35 -4.29
N LEU A 35 1.44 10.15 -4.83
CA LEU A 35 2.71 9.53 -5.17
C LEU A 35 2.99 9.72 -6.66
N VAL A 36 4.19 10.19 -6.98
CA VAL A 36 4.64 10.41 -8.37
C VAL A 36 5.93 9.63 -8.63
N LYS A 37 5.98 8.93 -9.77
CA LYS A 37 7.18 8.19 -10.21
C LYS A 37 8.37 9.12 -10.43
N GLY A 38 9.55 8.72 -9.96
CA GLY A 38 10.80 9.44 -10.21
C GLY A 38 11.24 9.35 -11.68
N LEU A 39 12.27 10.12 -12.06
CA LEU A 39 12.94 10.00 -13.36
C LEU A 39 14.18 9.10 -13.27
N PRO A 40 14.42 8.19 -14.23
CA PRO A 40 15.67 7.44 -14.31
C PRO A 40 16.84 8.33 -14.73
N SER A 41 17.58 8.81 -13.71
CA SER A 41 18.95 9.39 -13.73
C SER A 41 19.16 10.81 -14.28
N ASN A 42 20.19 11.45 -13.70
CA ASN A 42 21.05 12.59 -14.09
C ASN A 42 20.61 14.08 -14.01
N ALA A 43 19.52 14.43 -13.33
CA ALA A 43 19.33 15.82 -12.86
C ALA A 43 19.47 15.92 -11.34
N ALA A 44 20.32 16.83 -10.87
CA ALA A 44 20.77 16.97 -9.48
C ALA A 44 19.66 17.13 -8.41
N HIS A 45 18.36 17.17 -8.76
CA HIS A 45 17.23 17.52 -7.88
C HIS A 45 15.98 16.61 -8.05
N GLN A 46 16.12 15.34 -8.45
CA GLN A 46 14.95 14.48 -8.72
C GLN A 46 14.91 13.23 -7.84
N HIS A 47 14.63 13.46 -6.55
CA HIS A 47 14.06 12.44 -5.67
C HIS A 47 12.56 12.32 -5.94
N GLN A 48 12.02 11.14 -5.68
CA GLN A 48 10.58 10.87 -5.72
C GLN A 48 9.82 11.94 -4.95
N ARG A 49 8.59 12.24 -5.39
CA ARG A 49 7.76 13.28 -4.76
C ARG A 49 6.45 12.65 -4.29
N SER A 50 6.31 12.52 -2.98
CA SER A 50 5.02 12.46 -2.30
C SER A 50 4.62 13.89 -2.10
N ILE A 51 3.62 14.28 -2.86
CA ILE A 51 3.02 15.59 -2.79
C ILE A 51 1.92 15.50 -1.74
N THR A 52 2.04 16.29 -0.68
CA THR A 52 1.01 16.36 0.36
C THR A 52 0.19 17.62 0.18
N HIS A 53 -1.09 17.45 -0.11
CA HIS A 53 -2.07 18.51 -0.02
C HIS A 53 -2.81 18.42 1.31
N ARG A 54 -3.09 19.57 1.92
CA ARG A 54 -3.91 19.61 3.13
C ARG A 54 -5.15 20.44 2.91
N CYS A 55 -6.31 19.89 3.24
CA CYS A 55 -7.54 20.64 3.42
C CYS A 55 -7.50 21.34 4.79
N ARG A 56 -7.67 22.67 4.79
CA ARG A 56 -7.90 23.43 6.02
C ARG A 56 -9.35 23.91 5.99
N CYS A 57 -10.21 23.43 6.90
CA CYS A 57 -11.24 24.20 7.65
C CYS A 57 -12.47 23.38 8.10
N LEU A 58 -13.11 23.90 9.16
CA LEU A 58 -14.24 23.34 9.93
C LEU A 58 -15.58 23.20 9.17
N PHE A 59 -15.77 23.77 7.98
CA PHE A 59 -17.09 23.76 7.30
C PHE A 59 -17.07 23.67 5.76
N LYS A 60 -15.94 23.93 5.09
CA LYS A 60 -15.73 23.71 3.64
C LYS A 60 -14.25 23.38 3.42
N CYS A 61 -13.96 22.15 2.98
CA CYS A 61 -12.59 21.72 2.71
C CYS A 61 -12.21 22.08 1.27
N SER A 62 -11.27 23.00 1.10
CA SER A 62 -10.52 23.17 -0.16
C SER A 62 -9.08 22.72 0.07
N LEU A 63 -8.53 21.93 -0.85
CA LEU A 63 -7.13 21.55 -0.84
C LEU A 63 -6.24 22.80 -0.88
N ALA A 64 -5.10 22.76 -0.19
CA ALA A 64 -4.13 23.85 -0.22
C ALA A 64 -3.74 24.18 -1.66
N ALA A 65 -3.78 25.47 -2.01
CA ALA A 65 -3.46 25.97 -3.36
C ALA A 65 -2.02 25.65 -3.78
N THR A 66 -1.12 25.52 -2.80
CA THR A 66 0.28 25.11 -2.99
C THR A 66 0.52 23.80 -2.25
N PRO A 67 0.79 22.68 -2.95
CA PRO A 67 1.20 21.46 -2.28
C PRO A 67 2.54 21.62 -1.56
N VAL A 68 2.71 20.85 -0.49
CA VAL A 68 4.04 20.62 0.07
C VAL A 68 4.62 19.41 -0.64
N VAL A 69 5.67 19.64 -1.41
CA VAL A 69 6.48 18.55 -1.95
C VAL A 69 7.41 18.08 -0.85
N LEU A 70 7.18 16.87 -0.36
CA LEU A 70 8.06 16.25 0.60
C LEU A 70 9.19 15.55 -0.16
N ALA A 71 10.42 15.70 0.32
CA ALA A 71 11.50 14.84 -0.13
C ALA A 71 11.17 13.43 0.36
N THR A 72 10.87 12.57 -0.59
CA THR A 72 10.37 11.22 -0.38
C THR A 72 11.38 10.22 -0.95
N PRO A 73 11.19 8.94 -0.60
CA PRO A 73 12.28 8.03 -0.33
C PRO A 73 13.22 7.68 -1.50
N SER A 74 14.24 6.88 -1.22
CA SER A 74 15.32 6.54 -2.16
C SER A 74 14.91 5.74 -3.39
N GLY A 75 13.64 5.35 -3.52
CA GLY A 75 13.16 4.54 -4.63
C GLY A 75 13.27 5.24 -5.99
N LEU A 76 12.91 4.50 -7.05
CA LEU A 76 12.86 5.05 -8.41
C LEU A 76 11.45 5.09 -9.00
N LEU A 77 10.63 4.08 -8.74
CA LEU A 77 9.35 3.83 -9.42
C LEU A 77 8.30 3.36 -8.40
N PRO A 78 7.85 4.20 -7.47
CA PRO A 78 6.96 3.75 -6.42
C PRO A 78 5.56 3.52 -7.02
N PHE A 79 4.83 2.50 -6.56
CA PHE A 79 3.57 2.04 -7.18
C PHE A 79 2.33 2.25 -6.31
N SER A 80 2.40 1.93 -5.02
CA SER A 80 1.25 2.00 -4.11
C SER A 80 1.56 2.85 -2.89
N LEU A 81 0.53 3.46 -2.33
CA LEU A 81 0.52 4.08 -1.01
C LEU A 81 -0.41 3.31 -0.07
N THR A 82 0.07 3.01 1.13
CA THR A 82 -0.75 2.45 2.20
C THR A 82 -0.74 3.36 3.41
N LEU A 83 -1.93 3.78 3.86
CA LEU A 83 -2.08 4.45 5.16
C LEU A 83 -2.04 3.41 6.27
N VAL A 84 -0.98 3.43 7.07
CA VAL A 84 -0.80 2.51 8.21
C VAL A 84 -1.40 3.12 9.48
N TYR A 85 -0.97 4.33 9.82
CA TYR A 85 -1.48 5.13 10.94
C TYR A 85 -1.82 6.55 10.44
N PRO A 86 -2.53 7.39 11.21
CA PRO A 86 -2.95 8.71 10.75
C PRO A 86 -1.86 9.59 10.13
N ASP A 87 -0.62 9.41 10.57
CA ASP A 87 0.56 10.14 10.15
C ASP A 87 1.67 9.25 9.59
N LEU A 88 1.42 7.95 9.38
CA LEU A 88 2.39 6.97 8.89
C LEU A 88 1.88 6.37 7.57
N VAL A 89 2.64 6.58 6.51
CA VAL A 89 2.33 6.12 5.17
C VAL A 89 3.48 5.26 4.66
N LEU A 90 3.14 4.17 3.99
CA LEU A 90 4.09 3.29 3.32
C LEU A 90 3.95 3.48 1.81
N ALA A 91 5.07 3.52 1.10
CA ALA A 91 5.14 3.44 -0.35
C ALA A 91 5.91 2.19 -0.77
N THR A 92 5.39 1.45 -1.77
CA THR A 92 6.11 0.30 -2.35
C THR A 92 6.86 0.72 -3.60
N ASP A 93 8.07 0.20 -3.80
CA ASP A 93 8.92 0.51 -4.93
C ASP A 93 9.76 -0.72 -5.35
N PRO A 94 9.75 -1.14 -6.61
CA PRO A 94 10.51 -2.32 -7.04
C PRO A 94 12.03 -2.11 -7.01
N ALA A 95 12.52 -0.87 -7.00
CA ALA A 95 13.93 -0.55 -6.95
C ALA A 95 14.50 -0.60 -5.53
N VAL A 96 13.71 -0.26 -4.50
CA VAL A 96 14.19 -0.20 -3.09
C VAL A 96 13.34 -0.97 -2.08
N GLY A 97 12.27 -1.61 -2.53
CA GLY A 97 11.39 -2.45 -1.74
C GLY A 97 10.22 -1.66 -1.25
N LEU A 98 10.40 -1.01 -0.11
CA LEU A 98 9.41 -0.11 0.42
C LEU A 98 10.06 0.99 1.22
N ASP A 99 9.26 2.01 1.42
CA ASP A 99 9.62 3.13 2.24
C ASP A 99 8.48 3.49 3.15
N LEU A 100 8.82 3.72 4.40
CA LEU A 100 7.89 4.08 5.43
C LEU A 100 8.21 5.50 5.88
N PHE A 101 7.24 6.40 5.74
CA PHE A 101 7.42 7.80 6.06
C PHE A 101 6.33 8.34 6.95
N THR A 102 6.73 9.25 7.84
CA THR A 102 5.78 10.03 8.63
C THR A 102 5.68 11.45 8.12
N VAL A 103 4.48 12.03 8.17
CA VAL A 103 4.25 13.44 7.82
C VAL A 103 3.69 14.15 9.05
N ARG A 104 4.49 15.00 9.67
CA ARG A 104 4.17 15.63 10.95
C ARG A 104 4.30 17.13 10.91
N ARG A 105 3.65 17.81 11.86
CA ARG A 105 3.88 19.23 12.10
C ARG A 105 4.90 19.44 13.20
N THR A 106 5.91 20.26 12.94
CA THR A 106 6.70 20.85 14.02
C THR A 106 5.87 21.88 14.77
N ARG A 107 6.02 21.92 16.09
CA ARG A 107 5.56 23.05 16.90
C ARG A 107 6.76 23.95 17.18
N PRO A 108 6.62 25.28 17.15
CA PRO A 108 5.39 26.05 16.96
C PRO A 108 5.11 26.44 15.49
N THR A 109 6.07 26.27 14.57
CA THR A 109 6.00 26.83 13.20
C THR A 109 4.90 26.22 12.35
N GLY A 110 4.51 24.96 12.62
CA GLY A 110 3.48 24.26 11.88
C GLY A 110 3.95 23.70 10.53
N ASP A 111 5.27 23.74 10.28
CA ASP A 111 5.88 23.19 9.07
C ASP A 111 5.72 21.68 9.02
N LEU A 112 5.59 21.14 7.80
CA LEU A 112 5.60 19.69 7.62
C LEU A 112 7.03 19.17 7.67
N VAL A 113 7.28 18.22 8.56
CA VAL A 113 8.52 17.46 8.64
C VAL A 113 8.24 16.01 8.27
N THR A 114 9.17 15.45 7.50
CA THR A 114 9.20 14.05 7.13
C THR A 114 10.36 13.31 7.74
N SER A 115 10.05 12.11 8.22
CA SER A 115 11.01 11.10 8.63
C SER A 115 10.75 9.87 7.77
N VAL A 116 11.78 9.31 7.17
CA VAL A 116 11.68 8.25 6.15
C VAL A 116 12.65 7.13 6.51
N VAL A 117 12.19 5.89 6.46
CA VAL A 117 13.04 4.69 6.50
C VAL A 117 12.77 3.85 5.27
N THR A 118 13.84 3.43 4.60
CA THR A 118 13.80 2.51 3.46
C THR A 118 14.06 1.09 3.96
N VAL A 119 13.23 0.15 3.53
CA VAL A 119 13.39 -1.28 3.85
C VAL A 119 13.58 -2.06 2.55
N PRO A 120 14.83 -2.43 2.22
CA PRO A 120 15.10 -3.26 1.05
C PRO A 120 14.52 -4.66 1.24
N LEU A 121 13.80 -5.15 0.25
CA LEU A 121 13.36 -6.55 0.20
C LEU A 121 14.38 -7.34 -0.64
N ALA A 122 15.01 -8.33 -0.02
CA ALA A 122 16.04 -9.13 -0.67
C ALA A 122 15.46 -9.88 -1.89
N GLY A 123 16.12 -9.74 -3.04
CA GLY A 123 15.72 -10.43 -4.28
C GLY A 123 14.46 -9.88 -4.93
N GLN A 124 13.97 -8.71 -4.50
CA GLN A 124 12.80 -8.08 -5.09
C GLN A 124 12.96 -7.81 -6.59
N GLN A 125 11.85 -7.89 -7.32
CA GLN A 125 11.80 -7.65 -8.76
C GLN A 125 10.64 -6.77 -9.16
N ALA A 126 9.50 -6.88 -8.46
CA ALA A 126 8.32 -6.09 -8.76
C ALA A 126 7.53 -5.78 -7.48
N THR A 127 8.15 -5.19 -6.45
CA THR A 127 7.40 -4.77 -5.26
C THR A 127 6.42 -3.64 -5.60
N CYS A 128 5.11 -3.89 -5.55
CA CYS A 128 4.16 -2.90 -6.08
C CYS A 128 2.77 -2.78 -5.42
N TRP A 129 2.34 -3.71 -4.55
CA TRP A 129 1.16 -3.50 -3.70
C TRP A 129 1.47 -3.69 -2.24
N SER A 130 0.71 -2.97 -1.42
CA SER A 130 0.73 -3.10 0.02
C SER A 130 -0.68 -3.01 0.59
N VAL A 131 -0.89 -3.66 1.72
CA VAL A 131 -2.11 -3.50 2.52
C VAL A 131 -1.79 -3.61 4.01
N TYR A 132 -2.42 -2.78 4.82
CA TYR A 132 -2.28 -2.80 6.27
C TYR A 132 -3.42 -3.60 6.92
N SER A 133 -3.05 -4.52 7.82
CA SER A 133 -3.98 -5.21 8.72
C SER A 133 -3.99 -4.51 10.07
N LYS A 134 -5.10 -3.88 10.44
CA LYS A 134 -5.28 -3.39 11.81
C LYS A 134 -5.32 -4.52 12.84
N PRO A 135 -5.94 -5.69 12.56
CA PRO A 135 -5.95 -6.80 13.51
C PRO A 135 -4.58 -7.36 13.87
N THR A 136 -3.65 -7.49 12.90
CA THR A 136 -2.31 -8.03 13.16
C THR A 136 -1.29 -6.93 13.48
N GLY A 137 -1.53 -5.70 13.02
CA GLY A 137 -0.58 -4.60 13.14
C GLY A 137 0.52 -4.61 12.07
N TYR A 138 0.45 -5.54 11.11
CA TYR A 138 1.45 -5.70 10.05
C TYR A 138 0.99 -5.13 8.72
N VAL A 139 1.98 -4.74 7.89
CA VAL A 139 1.77 -4.45 6.47
C VAL A 139 2.21 -5.67 5.67
N TYR A 140 1.37 -6.06 4.72
CA TYR A 140 1.67 -7.09 3.75
C TYR A 140 2.02 -6.43 2.44
N VAL A 141 3.11 -6.86 1.81
CA VAL A 141 3.63 -6.27 0.57
C VAL A 141 3.82 -7.38 -0.46
N SER A 142 3.27 -7.21 -1.66
CA SER A 142 3.41 -8.21 -2.73
C SER A 142 4.54 -7.87 -3.68
N ASP A 143 5.32 -8.90 -4.03
CA ASP A 143 6.19 -8.92 -5.19
C ASP A 143 5.68 -9.98 -6.17
N PRO A 144 4.82 -9.60 -7.13
CA PRO A 144 4.30 -10.51 -8.15
C PRO A 144 5.40 -11.21 -8.93
N ASN A 145 6.48 -10.53 -9.33
CA ASN A 145 7.46 -11.17 -10.21
C ASN A 145 8.30 -12.22 -9.48
N ASN A 146 8.46 -12.08 -8.16
CA ASN A 146 9.08 -13.09 -7.31
C ASN A 146 8.08 -14.10 -6.72
N GLY A 147 6.77 -13.85 -6.83
CA GLY A 147 5.73 -14.74 -6.30
C GLY A 147 5.66 -14.76 -4.76
N THR A 148 5.96 -13.62 -4.12
CA THR A 148 6.09 -13.54 -2.65
C THR A 148 5.21 -12.47 -2.03
N ILE A 149 4.77 -12.71 -0.80
CA ILE A 149 4.20 -11.69 0.10
C ILE A 149 5.14 -11.53 1.30
N SER A 150 5.60 -10.32 1.53
CA SER A 150 6.41 -9.95 2.69
C SER A 150 5.53 -9.36 3.78
N GLU A 151 5.66 -9.86 5.00
CA GLU A 151 5.04 -9.32 6.20
C GLU A 151 6.01 -8.39 6.91
N ILE A 152 5.58 -7.16 7.15
CA ILE A 152 6.39 -6.07 7.67
C ILE A 152 5.79 -5.57 8.97
N ASP A 153 6.58 -5.61 10.04
CA ASP A 153 6.29 -4.90 11.27
C ASP A 153 6.61 -3.43 11.09
N VAL A 154 5.67 -2.57 11.43
CA VAL A 154 5.75 -1.13 11.22
C VAL A 154 5.31 -0.41 12.49
N THR A 155 6.15 0.50 12.95
CA THR A 155 5.81 1.36 14.08
C THR A 155 5.99 2.84 13.72
N PRO A 156 5.02 3.69 14.08
CA PRO A 156 5.15 5.12 13.86
C PRO A 156 6.33 5.66 14.65
N ALA A 157 7.00 6.66 14.10
CA ALA A 157 7.98 7.47 14.82
C ALA A 157 7.40 7.93 16.17
N ARG A 158 8.16 7.93 17.25
CA ARG A 158 7.79 8.75 18.42
C ARG A 158 8.15 10.21 18.15
N TRP A 159 7.74 11.14 19.02
CA TRP A 159 7.84 12.59 18.79
C TRP A 159 9.25 13.10 18.42
N ASP A 160 10.29 12.29 18.59
CA ASP A 160 11.71 12.58 18.44
C ASP A 160 12.48 11.61 17.50
N GLY A 161 11.81 10.63 16.88
CA GLY A 161 12.48 9.51 16.20
C GLY A 161 12.09 9.30 14.74
N GLN A 162 12.79 8.39 14.07
CA GLN A 162 12.38 7.87 12.76
C GLN A 162 11.29 6.79 12.94
N PRO A 163 10.39 6.59 11.95
CA PRO A 163 9.58 5.38 11.94
C PRO A 163 10.49 4.15 11.88
N THR A 164 10.03 3.01 12.37
CA THR A 164 10.79 1.76 12.24
C THR A 164 9.98 0.73 11.50
N ALA A 165 10.68 -0.08 10.73
CA ALA A 165 10.10 -1.19 10.00
C ALA A 165 11.08 -2.36 9.95
N SER A 166 10.56 -3.58 10.06
CA SER A 166 11.33 -4.81 9.95
C SER A 166 10.54 -5.89 9.22
N ILE A 167 11.25 -6.69 8.43
CA ILE A 167 10.65 -7.84 7.76
C ILE A 167 10.46 -8.94 8.81
N VAL A 168 9.22 -9.36 9.01
CA VAL A 168 8.85 -10.45 9.92
C VAL A 168 8.94 -11.79 9.21
N ALA A 169 8.38 -11.86 8.00
CA ALA A 169 8.35 -13.06 7.20
C ALA A 169 8.24 -12.74 5.70
N VAL A 170 8.65 -13.71 4.87
CA VAL A 170 8.43 -13.69 3.42
C VAL A 170 7.81 -15.02 3.05
N SER A 171 6.56 -14.99 2.61
CA SER A 171 5.80 -16.17 2.21
C SER A 171 5.85 -16.34 0.69
N PRO A 172 6.39 -17.47 0.18
CA PRO A 172 6.18 -17.84 -1.22
C PRO A 172 4.72 -18.27 -1.38
N ILE A 173 4.04 -17.63 -2.32
CA ILE A 173 2.62 -17.90 -2.62
C ILE A 173 2.44 -18.47 -4.04
N GLY A 174 3.55 -18.63 -4.77
CA GLY A 174 3.56 -19.16 -6.12
C GLY A 174 3.19 -18.08 -7.13
N ASN A 175 2.16 -18.32 -7.94
CA ASN A 175 1.71 -17.43 -9.00
C ASN A 175 1.40 -16.02 -8.47
N ALA A 176 2.40 -15.15 -8.48
CA ALA A 176 2.38 -13.70 -8.39
C ALA A 176 1.09 -13.09 -7.80
N ALA A 177 1.09 -12.78 -6.49
CA ALA A 177 0.05 -11.91 -5.95
C ALA A 177 0.18 -10.54 -6.60
N PHE A 178 -0.82 -10.22 -7.37
CA PHE A 178 -0.88 -9.03 -8.17
C PHE A 178 -1.62 -7.90 -7.46
N ASP A 179 -2.62 -8.23 -6.65
CA ASP A 179 -3.29 -7.29 -5.77
C ASP A 179 -3.55 -8.01 -4.47
N ILE A 180 -3.44 -7.28 -3.35
CA ILE A 180 -3.68 -7.81 -2.02
C ILE A 180 -4.68 -6.93 -1.29
N VAL A 181 -5.74 -7.56 -0.82
CA VAL A 181 -6.78 -6.88 -0.04
C VAL A 181 -6.97 -7.56 1.28
N ASN A 182 -6.98 -6.74 2.32
CA ASN A 182 -7.29 -7.16 3.67
C ASN A 182 -8.68 -6.65 4.03
N THR A 183 -9.58 -7.56 4.40
CA THR A 183 -10.96 -7.22 4.79
C THR A 183 -11.03 -6.48 6.12
N ASN A 184 -9.99 -6.55 6.93
CA ASN A 184 -9.91 -6.13 8.33
C ASN A 184 -11.05 -6.72 9.17
N GLN A 185 -11.61 -7.85 8.72
CA GLN A 185 -12.70 -8.55 9.37
C GLN A 185 -12.15 -9.78 10.08
N ARG A 186 -12.39 -9.84 11.39
CA ARG A 186 -12.17 -11.07 12.14
C ARG A 186 -13.29 -12.04 11.81
N PHE A 187 -12.97 -13.09 11.06
CA PHE A 187 -13.86 -14.22 10.90
C PHE A 187 -13.93 -15.00 12.22
N THR A 188 -15.15 -15.43 12.59
CA THR A 188 -15.36 -16.27 13.77
C THR A 188 -14.74 -17.64 13.50
N PRO A 189 -13.85 -18.14 14.37
CA PRO A 189 -13.19 -19.41 14.10
C PRO A 189 -14.19 -20.55 14.03
N SER A 190 -14.12 -21.35 12.97
CA SER A 190 -14.75 -22.67 12.95
C SER A 190 -13.77 -23.70 13.54
N ALA A 191 -14.27 -24.89 13.90
CA ALA A 191 -13.44 -25.96 14.45
C ALA A 191 -12.24 -26.37 13.55
N THR A 192 -12.24 -25.96 12.28
CA THR A 192 -11.16 -26.23 11.32
C THR A 192 -10.27 -25.02 10.99
N ALA A 193 -10.59 -23.82 11.49
CA ALA A 193 -9.81 -22.60 11.26
C ALA A 193 -9.76 -21.75 12.55
N PRO A 194 -8.80 -22.00 13.46
CA PRO A 194 -8.87 -21.49 14.84
C PRO A 194 -8.67 -19.98 15.00
N PHE A 195 -8.07 -19.26 14.03
CA PHE A 195 -7.90 -17.78 13.93
C PHE A 195 -7.52 -17.46 12.45
N ALA A 196 -7.47 -16.27 11.85
CA ALA A 196 -7.65 -14.86 12.22
C ALA A 196 -7.96 -14.08 10.89
N ASP A 197 -7.79 -12.76 10.87
CA ASP A 197 -7.96 -11.86 9.70
C ASP A 197 -7.50 -12.47 8.36
N LEU A 198 -8.20 -12.18 7.26
CA LEU A 198 -7.92 -12.77 5.94
C LEU A 198 -7.29 -11.76 4.99
N LEU A 199 -6.26 -12.24 4.27
CA LEU A 199 -5.65 -11.55 3.15
C LEU A 199 -6.06 -12.26 1.86
N PHE A 200 -6.62 -11.52 0.91
CA PHE A 200 -6.97 -12.02 -0.41
C PHE A 200 -5.93 -11.55 -1.41
N ALA A 201 -5.40 -12.48 -2.20
CA ALA A 201 -4.38 -12.22 -3.20
C ALA A 201 -4.88 -12.63 -4.59
N VAL A 202 -4.83 -11.73 -5.56
CA VAL A 202 -5.09 -12.09 -6.97
C VAL A 202 -3.87 -12.80 -7.52
N LEU A 203 -4.01 -14.05 -7.97
CA LEU A 203 -2.89 -14.84 -8.46
C LEU A 203 -2.74 -14.66 -9.99
N LEU A 204 -1.54 -14.31 -10.49
CA LEU A 204 -1.37 -14.14 -11.94
C LEU A 204 -1.56 -15.45 -12.71
N CYS A 205 -1.96 -15.31 -13.98
CA CYS A 205 -2.04 -16.39 -14.96
C CYS A 205 -3.00 -17.54 -14.59
N VAL A 206 -3.71 -17.41 -13.47
CA VAL A 206 -4.81 -18.29 -13.05
C VAL A 206 -6.00 -17.41 -12.73
N ARG A 207 -7.20 -17.81 -13.15
CA ARG A 207 -8.43 -17.08 -12.80
C ARG A 207 -8.80 -17.40 -11.36
N SER A 208 -7.96 -16.99 -10.40
CA SER A 208 -8.10 -17.43 -9.02
C SER A 208 -7.67 -16.37 -8.00
N ILE A 209 -8.29 -16.44 -6.83
CA ILE A 209 -7.94 -15.65 -5.64
C ILE A 209 -7.36 -16.61 -4.61
N GLY A 210 -6.12 -16.36 -4.20
CA GLY A 210 -5.55 -16.99 -3.01
C GLY A 210 -6.14 -16.35 -1.76
N VAL A 211 -6.64 -17.17 -0.85
CA VAL A 211 -7.06 -16.74 0.48
C VAL A 211 -5.96 -17.12 1.44
N LEU A 212 -5.38 -16.15 2.12
CA LEU A 212 -4.33 -16.37 3.10
C LEU A 212 -4.87 -16.10 4.50
N ALA A 213 -4.60 -17.03 5.40
CA ALA A 213 -4.85 -16.85 6.82
C ALA A 213 -3.71 -16.04 7.42
N LEU A 214 -4.04 -14.96 8.13
CA LEU A 214 -3.10 -14.16 8.91
C LEU A 214 -3.11 -14.66 10.36
N GLY A 215 -1.94 -14.82 10.96
CA GLY A 215 -1.78 -15.34 12.32
C GLY A 215 -0.56 -14.75 13.03
N SER A 216 -0.04 -15.41 14.06
CA SER A 216 1.18 -15.00 14.76
C SER A 216 2.47 -15.35 13.99
N GLY A 217 2.40 -15.45 12.68
CA GLY A 217 3.47 -15.89 11.81
C GLY A 217 3.11 -15.68 10.34
N ALA A 218 4.04 -16.08 9.46
CA ALA A 218 3.99 -15.83 8.03
C ALA A 218 2.60 -16.14 7.43
N PRO A 219 2.06 -15.29 6.53
CA PRO A 219 0.81 -15.57 5.82
C PRO A 219 0.85 -16.94 5.16
N THR A 220 -0.17 -17.76 5.41
CA THR A 220 -0.26 -19.11 4.83
C THR A 220 -1.43 -19.19 3.87
N LEU A 221 -1.20 -19.77 2.69
CA LEU A 221 -2.28 -20.04 1.74
C LEU A 221 -3.26 -21.04 2.35
N PHE A 222 -4.48 -20.58 2.60
CA PHE A 222 -5.56 -21.34 3.21
C PHE A 222 -6.46 -21.97 2.15
N ASP A 223 -6.80 -21.22 1.11
CA ASP A 223 -7.71 -21.67 0.05
C ASP A 223 -7.41 -20.96 -1.29
N VAL A 224 -7.93 -21.50 -2.39
CA VAL A 224 -7.85 -20.91 -3.73
C VAL A 224 -9.23 -20.90 -4.37
N LEU A 225 -9.82 -19.71 -4.47
CA LEU A 225 -11.11 -19.51 -5.11
C LEU A 225 -10.93 -19.37 -6.62
N THR A 226 -11.46 -20.29 -7.41
CA THR A 226 -11.44 -20.16 -8.89
C THR A 226 -12.62 -19.31 -9.35
N LEU A 227 -12.32 -18.28 -10.13
CA LEU A 227 -13.29 -17.35 -10.70
C LEU A 227 -13.95 -17.95 -11.96
N PRO A 228 -15.27 -17.75 -12.15
CA PRO A 228 -15.97 -18.20 -13.34
C PRO A 228 -15.41 -17.57 -14.63
N SER A 229 -15.69 -18.20 -15.78
CA SER A 229 -15.21 -17.72 -17.08
C SER A 229 -15.84 -16.39 -17.54
N GLU A 230 -16.98 -15.97 -16.97
CA GLU A 230 -17.83 -14.89 -17.54
C GLU A 230 -18.20 -13.73 -16.60
N SER A 231 -17.75 -13.71 -15.33
CA SER A 231 -18.14 -12.63 -14.41
C SER A 231 -17.14 -11.47 -14.40
N GLY A 232 -17.66 -10.24 -14.53
CA GLY A 232 -16.93 -9.02 -14.21
C GLY A 232 -16.49 -9.04 -12.74
N PHE A 233 -15.17 -8.98 -12.52
CA PHE A 233 -14.56 -9.07 -11.20
C PHE A 233 -13.98 -7.70 -10.81
N SER A 234 -14.41 -7.17 -9.67
CA SER A 234 -13.84 -5.95 -9.10
C SER A 234 -13.48 -6.17 -7.64
N ILE A 235 -12.24 -5.84 -7.28
CA ILE A 235 -11.79 -5.74 -5.90
C ILE A 235 -11.84 -4.27 -5.52
N GLY A 236 -12.54 -3.95 -4.42
CA GLY A 236 -12.59 -2.61 -3.86
C GLY A 236 -12.15 -2.60 -2.40
N SER A 237 -11.99 -1.40 -1.83
CA SER A 237 -11.58 -1.16 -0.43
C SER A 237 -12.50 -1.75 0.66
N GLN A 238 -13.61 -2.41 0.29
CA GLN A 238 -14.60 -3.03 1.18
C GLN A 238 -14.66 -4.57 1.00
N GLY A 239 -13.86 -5.16 0.12
CA GLY A 239 -13.85 -6.60 -0.17
C GLY A 239 -14.12 -6.94 -1.64
N ILE A 240 -14.42 -8.22 -1.89
CA ILE A 240 -14.65 -8.78 -3.22
C ILE A 240 -16.10 -8.56 -3.63
N ALA A 241 -16.33 -7.94 -4.79
CA ALA A 241 -17.65 -7.81 -5.39
C ALA A 241 -17.71 -8.57 -6.73
N PHE A 242 -18.69 -9.46 -6.85
CA PHE A 242 -19.05 -10.09 -8.12
C PHE A 242 -20.15 -9.26 -8.77
N MET A 243 -19.91 -8.75 -9.98
CA MET A 243 -20.98 -8.14 -10.76
C MET A 243 -21.73 -9.25 -11.52
N PRO A 244 -23.07 -9.26 -11.50
CA PRO A 244 -23.82 -10.09 -12.42
C PRO A 244 -23.54 -9.63 -13.86
N ALA A 245 -23.51 -10.60 -14.77
CA ALA A 245 -23.40 -10.35 -16.21
C ALA A 245 -24.56 -9.51 -16.75
#